data_AF-A0A1C5KQG1-F1
#
_entry.id   AF-A0A1C5KQG1-F1
#
_cell.length_a   1.000
_cell.length_b   1.000
_cell.length_c   1.000
_cell.angle_alpha   90.00
_cell.angle_beta   90.00
_cell.angle_gamma   90.00
#
_symmetry.space_group_name_H-M   'P 1'
#
loop_
_entity.id
_entity.type
_entity.pdbx_description
1 polymer ?
#
loop_
_entity_poly.entity_id
_entity_poly.type
_entity_poly.pdbx_seq_one_letter_code
_entity_poly.pdbx_strand_id
1 'polypeptide(L)'
;MQLRIKIDRFSNCKSLVDFYDVIAAELHKSNAIYDCTKISVSRDIGDLIFKVHEEQGYDTQSIAALMLCIGPKIYNDLDNGTVIVEEGGVI
;
A
#
# COMPACT_ATOMS: atom_id res chain seq x y z
N MET A 1 7.48 12.50 12.03
CA MET A 1 7.49 13.11 10.66
C MET A 1 6.57 12.32 9.73
N GLN A 2 5.94 12.94 8.73
CA GLN A 2 5.14 12.24 7.70
C GLN A 2 5.69 12.55 6.31
N LEU A 3 5.90 11.51 5.51
CA LEU A 3 6.36 11.63 4.12
C LEU A 3 5.18 11.36 3.20
N ARG A 4 4.89 12.33 2.31
CA ARG A 4 3.86 12.19 1.29
C ARG A 4 4.53 11.88 -0.05
N ILE A 5 4.17 10.75 -0.64
CA ILE A 5 4.72 10.24 -1.89
C ILE A 5 3.59 10.17 -2.91
N LYS A 6 3.85 10.60 -4.14
CA LYS A 6 2.98 10.33 -5.30
C LYS A 6 3.63 9.27 -6.14
N ILE A 7 2.91 8.18 -6.40
CA ILE A 7 3.47 7.02 -7.09
C ILE A 7 2.54 6.62 -8.23
N ASP A 8 3.03 6.78 -9.47
CA ASP A 8 2.30 6.41 -10.68
C ASP A 8 2.50 4.92 -11.06
N ARG A 9 3.43 4.22 -10.40
CA ARG A 9 3.92 2.89 -10.80
C ARG A 9 3.16 1.71 -10.18
N PHE A 10 2.16 1.97 -9.35
CA PHE A 10 1.43 0.90 -8.65
C PHE A 10 0.66 -0.03 -9.58
N SER A 11 0.36 0.41 -10.81
CA SER A 11 -0.32 -0.42 -11.82
C SER A 11 0.37 -1.75 -12.12
N ASN A 12 1.66 -1.88 -11.77
CA ASN A 12 2.45 -3.09 -12.02
C ASN A 12 2.62 -3.99 -10.79
N CYS A 13 2.13 -3.57 -9.61
CA CYS A 13 2.22 -4.37 -8.39
C CYS A 13 1.34 -5.62 -8.51
N LYS A 14 1.92 -6.80 -8.27
CA LYS A 14 1.19 -8.08 -8.34
C LYS A 14 0.87 -8.63 -6.97
N SER A 15 1.36 -8.01 -5.91
CA SER A 15 1.08 -8.43 -4.54
C SER A 15 1.15 -7.24 -3.61
N LEU A 16 0.64 -7.43 -2.39
CA LEU A 16 0.79 -6.45 -1.33
C LEU A 16 2.26 -6.26 -0.92
N VAL A 17 3.09 -7.28 -1.06
CA VAL A 17 4.54 -7.19 -0.82
C VAL A 17 5.20 -6.31 -1.89
N ASP A 18 4.88 -6.53 -3.17
CA ASP A 18 5.39 -5.70 -4.27
C ASP A 18 5.02 -4.23 -4.07
N PHE A 19 3.81 -3.97 -3.56
CA PHE A 19 3.35 -2.63 -3.23
C PHE A 19 4.24 -1.97 -2.16
N TYR A 20 4.56 -2.67 -1.08
CA TYR A 20 5.44 -2.15 -0.03
C TYR A 20 6.89 -1.98 -0.51
N ASP A 21 7.38 -2.88 -1.36
CA ASP A 21 8.71 -2.77 -1.96
C ASP A 21 8.84 -1.54 -2.86
N VAL A 22 7.78 -1.17 -3.59
CA VAL A 22 7.76 0.09 -4.34
C VAL A 22 7.88 1.30 -3.40
N ILE A 23 7.17 1.30 -2.25
CA ILE A 23 7.28 2.38 -1.26
C ILE A 23 8.70 2.45 -0.68
N ALA A 24 9.30 1.31 -0.33
CA ALA A 24 10.68 1.27 0.16
C ALA A 24 11.68 1.80 -0.87
N ALA A 25 11.51 1.45 -2.14
CA ALA A 25 12.36 1.92 -3.23
C ALA A 25 12.28 3.44 -3.39
N GLU A 26 11.08 4.03 -3.35
CA GLU A 26 10.87 5.49 -3.40
C GLU A 26 11.45 6.21 -2.18
N LEU A 27 11.55 5.52 -1.03
CA LEU A 27 12.21 6.03 0.17
C LEU A 27 13.71 5.71 0.24
N HIS A 28 14.28 5.10 -0.81
CA HIS A 28 15.67 4.66 -0.87
C HIS A 28 16.08 3.74 0.30
N LYS A 29 15.17 2.85 0.70
CA LYS A 29 15.36 1.86 1.77
C LYS A 29 15.51 0.45 1.18
N SER A 30 16.65 -0.19 1.40
CA SER A 30 16.89 -1.59 1.00
C SER A 30 16.64 -2.55 2.17
N ASN A 31 16.09 -3.75 1.90
CA ASN A 31 15.72 -4.74 2.93
C ASN A 31 14.79 -4.18 4.02
N ALA A 32 13.82 -3.36 3.58
CA ALA A 32 12.99 -2.61 4.49
C ALA A 32 12.04 -3.52 5.29
N ILE A 33 11.79 -3.12 6.53
CA ILE A 33 10.69 -3.67 7.34
C ILE A 33 9.56 -2.66 7.36
N TYR A 34 8.35 -3.13 7.09
CA TYR A 34 7.16 -2.30 6.95
C TYR A 34 6.26 -2.42 8.17
N ASP A 35 5.85 -1.27 8.70
CA ASP A 35 4.72 -1.18 9.62
C ASP A 35 3.51 -0.67 8.83
N CYS A 36 2.67 -1.60 8.37
CA CYS A 36 1.46 -1.28 7.60
C CYS A 36 0.50 -0.34 8.37
N THR A 37 0.54 -0.36 9.71
CA THR A 37 -0.25 0.55 10.54
C THR A 37 0.25 1.99 10.50
N LYS A 38 1.36 2.26 9.84
CA LYS A 38 1.95 3.59 9.63
C LYS A 38 1.96 4.01 8.16
N ILE A 39 1.34 3.21 7.29
CA ILE A 39 1.22 3.48 5.87
C ILE A 39 -0.25 3.74 5.56
N SER A 40 -0.50 4.88 4.93
CA SER A 40 -1.83 5.31 4.54
C SER A 40 -1.86 5.61 3.05
N VAL A 41 -2.94 5.25 2.37
CA VAL A 41 -3.07 5.37 0.91
C VAL A 41 -4.39 6.01 0.53
N SER A 42 -4.42 6.65 -0.63
CA SER A 42 -5.65 7.09 -1.26
C SER A 42 -6.53 5.91 -1.70
N ARG A 43 -7.83 6.16 -1.81
CA ARG A 43 -8.84 5.12 -2.13
C ARG A 43 -8.51 4.37 -3.42
N ASP A 44 -8.08 5.05 -4.47
CA ASP A 44 -7.74 4.45 -5.76
C ASP A 44 -6.61 3.41 -5.66
N ILE A 45 -5.62 3.64 -4.79
CA ILE A 45 -4.57 2.66 -4.50
C ILE A 45 -5.16 1.46 -3.74
N GLY A 46 -6.02 1.72 -2.75
CA GLY A 46 -6.73 0.65 -2.03
C GLY A 46 -7.55 -0.24 -2.96
N ASP A 47 -8.30 0.37 -3.88
CA ASP A 47 -9.11 -0.31 -4.89
C ASP A 47 -8.23 -1.12 -5.86
N LEU A 48 -7.06 -0.58 -6.24
CA LEU A 48 -6.09 -1.30 -7.07
C LEU A 48 -5.54 -2.54 -6.36
N ILE A 49 -5.13 -2.42 -5.09
CA ILE A 49 -4.66 -3.56 -4.30
C ILE A 49 -5.76 -4.62 -4.21
N PHE A 50 -7.00 -4.21 -3.95
CA PHE A 50 -8.14 -5.11 -3.87
C PHE A 50 -8.33 -5.86 -5.21
N LYS A 51 -8.35 -5.13 -6.32
CA LYS A 51 -8.51 -5.67 -7.66
C LYS A 51 -7.43 -6.68 -8.04
N VAL A 52 -6.17 -6.41 -7.69
CA VAL A 52 -5.05 -7.33 -7.96
C VAL A 52 -5.27 -8.71 -7.30
N HIS A 53 -5.79 -8.74 -6.07
CA HIS A 53 -6.07 -10.00 -5.39
C HIS A 53 -7.35 -10.66 -5.91
N GLU A 54 -8.37 -9.87 -6.27
CA GLU A 54 -9.57 -10.40 -6.94
C GLU A 54 -9.21 -11.10 -8.27
N GLU A 55 -8.36 -10.50 -9.09
CA GLU A 55 -7.88 -11.07 -10.35
C GLU A 55 -7.04 -12.34 -10.17
N GLN A 56 -6.49 -12.57 -8.98
CA GLN A 56 -5.79 -13.81 -8.61
C GLN A 56 -6.73 -14.91 -8.10
N GLY A 57 -8.03 -14.64 -8.04
CA GLY A 57 -9.05 -15.60 -7.63
C GLY A 57 -9.30 -15.65 -6.13
N TYR A 58 -8.80 -14.68 -5.35
CA TYR A 58 -9.16 -14.55 -3.94
C TYR A 58 -10.60 -14.05 -3.81
N ASP A 59 -11.37 -14.61 -2.88
CA ASP A 59 -12.70 -14.12 -2.57
C ASP A 59 -12.66 -12.83 -1.73
N THR A 60 -13.75 -12.07 -1.76
CA THR A 60 -13.87 -10.80 -1.05
C THR A 60 -13.55 -10.88 0.45
N GLN A 61 -13.93 -11.96 1.13
CA GLN A 61 -13.69 -12.08 2.58
C GLN A 61 -12.20 -12.31 2.86
N SER A 62 -11.55 -13.14 2.05
CA SER A 62 -10.10 -13.35 2.11
C SER A 62 -9.31 -12.06 1.85
N ILE A 63 -9.71 -11.27 0.84
CA ILE A 63 -9.07 -9.98 0.55
C ILE A 63 -9.29 -8.98 1.69
N ALA A 64 -10.52 -8.89 2.21
CA ALA A 64 -10.82 -8.03 3.34
C ALA A 64 -10.01 -8.40 4.59
N ALA A 65 -9.87 -9.69 4.89
CA ALA A 65 -9.05 -10.17 6.00
C ALA A 65 -7.56 -9.83 5.79
N LEU A 66 -7.03 -10.01 4.56
CA LEU A 66 -5.68 -9.62 4.21
C LEU A 66 -5.44 -8.12 4.45
N MET A 67 -6.34 -7.29 3.94
CA MET A 67 -6.26 -5.82 4.08
C MET A 67 -6.35 -5.37 5.53
N LEU A 68 -7.19 -6.03 6.36
CA LEU A 68 -7.30 -5.73 7.79
C LEU A 68 -6.05 -6.12 8.58
N CYS A 69 -5.41 -7.24 8.23
CA CYS A 69 -4.26 -7.76 8.98
C CYS A 69 -2.95 -7.09 8.59
N ILE A 70 -2.74 -6.84 7.29
CA ILE A 70 -1.45 -6.40 6.76
C ILE A 70 -1.55 -5.34 5.65
N GLY A 71 -2.74 -4.85 5.34
CA GLY A 71 -2.96 -3.80 4.35
C GLY A 71 -2.69 -2.38 4.89
N PRO A 72 -2.47 -1.39 3.99
CA PRO A 72 -2.36 0.00 4.39
C PRO A 72 -3.72 0.56 4.83
N LYS A 73 -3.71 1.65 5.61
CA LYS A 73 -4.94 2.40 5.92
C LYS A 73 -5.43 3.12 4.67
N ILE A 74 -6.70 2.98 4.34
CA ILE A 74 -7.29 3.68 3.19
C ILE A 74 -8.01 4.95 3.68
N TYR A 75 -7.65 6.10 3.10
CA TYR A 75 -8.34 7.38 3.35
C TYR A 75 -9.04 7.87 2.08
N ASN A 76 -10.28 8.30 2.25
CA ASN A 76 -11.11 8.77 1.14
C ASN A 76 -10.77 10.20 0.69
N ASP A 77 -10.14 10.98 1.56
CA ASP A 77 -9.88 12.41 1.34
C ASP A 77 -8.48 12.70 0.78
N LEU A 78 -7.72 11.66 0.42
CA LEU A 78 -6.40 11.80 -0.18
C LEU A 78 -6.52 11.91 -1.70
N ASP A 79 -5.72 12.79 -2.30
CA ASP A 79 -5.59 12.88 -3.76
C ASP A 79 -5.15 11.53 -4.34
N ASN A 80 -5.64 11.19 -5.54
CA ASN A 80 -5.28 9.95 -6.23
C ASN A 80 -3.75 9.75 -6.31
N GLY A 81 -3.32 8.49 -6.19
CA GLY A 81 -1.91 8.10 -6.19
C GLY A 81 -1.12 8.53 -4.94
N THR A 82 -1.79 9.03 -3.88
CA THR A 82 -1.11 9.48 -2.67
C THR A 82 -0.83 8.34 -1.71
N VAL A 83 0.42 8.24 -1.26
CA VAL A 83 0.84 7.44 -0.11
C VAL A 83 1.39 8.36 0.97
N ILE A 84 0.99 8.15 2.21
CA ILE A 84 1.55 8.79 3.39
C ILE A 84 2.25 7.71 4.23
N VAL A 85 3.53 7.93 4.49
CA VAL A 85 4.35 7.08 5.36
C VAL A 85 4.70 7.86 6.62
N GLU A 86 4.24 7.38 7.76
CA GLU A 86 4.62 7.91 9.07
C GLU A 86 6.02 7.43 9.47
N GLU A 87 6.67 8.16 10.37
CA GLU A 87 8.01 7.83 10.86
C GLU A 87 8.10 6.43 11.48
N GLY A 88 9.09 5.66 11.03
CA GLY A 88 9.24 4.25 11.37
C GLY A 88 8.25 3.33 10.66
N GLY A 89 7.47 3.81 9.69
CA GLY A 89 6.61 2.99 8.83
C GLY A 89 7.38 2.15 7.82
N VAL A 90 8.59 2.59 7.47
CA VAL A 90 9.58 1.87 6.66
C VAL A 90 10.94 2.09 7.30
N ILE A 91 11.60 1.01 7.73
CA ILE A 91 12.89 1.06 8.45
C ILE A 91 14.00 0.50 7.57
#